data_AF-A0A2E6XLS3-F1
#
_entry.id   AF-A0A2E6XLS3-F1
#
_cell.length_a   1.000
_cell.length_b   1.000
_cell.length_c   1.000
_cell.angle_alpha   90.00
_cell.angle_beta   90.00
_cell.angle_gamma   90.00
#
_symmetry.space_group_name_H-M   'P 1'
#
loop_
_entity.id
_entity.type
_entity.pdbx_description
1 polymer ?
#
loop_
_entity_poly.entity_id
_entity_poly.type
_entity_poly.pdbx_seq_one_letter_code
_entity_poly.pdbx_strand_id
1 'polypeptide(L)' 'MPFLKNELGRPKDNLTDTATNVRHGWHILKFFLGREDQHLSCALDAYNGSIGSEHWPDEVRDARQTRWRTQPIDW' A
#
# COMPACT_ATOMS: atom_id res chain seq x y z
N MET A 1 7.14 -0.28 -9.16
CA MET A 1 7.41 1.15 -9.42
C MET A 1 8.91 1.44 -9.28
N PRO A 2 9.65 1.68 -10.38
CA PRO A 2 11.09 1.94 -10.33
C PRO A 2 11.47 3.22 -9.56
N PHE A 3 10.59 4.25 -9.56
CA PHE A 3 10.84 5.55 -8.93
C PHE A 3 11.03 5.47 -7.40
N LEU A 4 10.27 4.57 -6.77
CA LEU A 4 10.26 4.32 -5.33
C LEU A 4 11.62 3.89 -4.76
N LYS A 5 12.44 3.25 -5.58
CA LYS A 5 13.80 2.84 -5.20
C LYS A 5 14.74 4.04 -5.06
N ASN A 6 14.53 5.10 -5.86
CA ASN A 6 15.33 6.31 -5.84
C ASN A 6 14.89 7.28 -4.74
N GLU A 7 13.63 7.25 -4.33
CA GLU A 7 13.07 8.18 -3.34
C GLU A 7 13.04 7.62 -1.91
N LEU A 8 12.79 6.32 -1.73
CA LEU A 8 12.61 5.71 -0.40
C LEU A 8 13.58 4.55 -0.11
N GLY A 9 14.23 4.00 -1.14
CA GLY A 9 15.18 2.90 -1.02
C GLY A 9 16.54 3.34 -0.47
N ARG A 10 17.15 2.52 0.39
CA ARG A 10 18.61 2.58 0.56
C ARG A 10 19.26 2.06 -0.73
N PRO A 11 20.43 2.55 -1.15
CA PRO A 11 21.08 2.13 -2.41
C PRO A 11 21.31 0.61 -2.54
N LYS A 12 21.33 -0.11 -1.40
CA LYS A 12 21.55 -1.55 -1.30
C LYS A 12 20.28 -2.38 -1.22
N ASP A 13 19.10 -1.74 -1.13
CA ASP A 13 17.86 -2.48 -0.97
C ASP A 13 17.49 -3.23 -2.25
N ASN A 14 17.24 -4.53 -2.10
CA ASN A 14 16.75 -5.36 -3.19
C ASN A 14 15.22 -5.45 -3.12
N LEU A 15 14.52 -4.73 -3.99
CA LEU A 15 13.05 -4.75 -4.04
C LEU A 15 12.46 -6.07 -4.58
N THR A 16 13.29 -6.99 -5.09
CA THR A 16 12.84 -8.35 -5.42
C THR A 16 12.85 -9.27 -4.20
N ASP A 17 13.56 -8.91 -3.13
CA ASP A 17 13.44 -9.60 -1.84
C ASP A 17 12.09 -9.26 -1.20
N THR A 18 11.31 -10.29 -0.88
CA THR A 18 9.94 -10.14 -0.37
C THR A 18 9.91 -9.36 0.95
N ALA A 19 10.83 -9.64 1.88
CA ALA A 19 10.83 -8.99 3.18
C ALA A 19 11.18 -7.49 3.08
N THR A 20 12.07 -7.14 2.16
CA THR A 20 12.42 -5.76 1.84
C THR A 20 11.25 -5.06 1.15
N ASN A 21 10.62 -5.72 0.18
CA ASN A 21 9.47 -5.19 -0.55
C ASN A 21 8.28 -4.88 0.38
N VAL A 22 7.92 -5.80 1.27
CA VAL A 22 6.81 -5.59 2.23
C VAL A 22 7.10 -4.44 3.19
N ARG A 23 8.34 -4.31 3.70
CA ARG A 23 8.72 -3.20 4.59
C ARG A 23 8.63 -1.84 3.90
N HIS A 24 9.10 -1.78 2.65
CA HIS A 24 8.93 -0.59 1.81
C HIS A 24 7.45 -0.28 1.59
N GLY A 25 6.67 -1.27 1.15
CA GLY A 25 5.22 -1.17 0.96
C GLY A 25 4.49 -0.58 2.17
N TRP A 26 4.80 -1.07 3.37
CA TRP A 26 4.23 -0.55 4.61
C TRP A 26 4.64 0.89 4.92
N HIS A 27 5.89 1.27 4.68
CA HIS A 27 6.35 2.63 4.96
C HIS A 27 5.67 3.66 4.06
N ILE A 28 5.51 3.33 2.78
CA ILE A 28 4.84 4.17 1.78
C ILE A 28 3.36 4.28 2.10
N LEU A 29 2.70 3.15 2.40
CA LEU A 29 1.29 3.16 2.76
C LEU A 29 1.04 3.98 4.04
N LYS A 30 1.93 3.87 5.04
CA LYS A 30 1.86 4.69 6.26
C LYS A 30 1.99 6.19 5.95
N PHE A 31 2.88 6.57 5.03
CA PHE A 31 3.00 7.96 4.58
C PHE A 31 1.69 8.48 4.00
N PHE A 32 1.07 7.73 3.08
CA PHE A 32 -0.20 8.14 2.47
C PHE A 32 -1.38 8.13 3.46
N LEU A 33 -1.43 7.16 4.39
CA LEU A 33 -2.43 7.19 5.47
C LEU A 33 -2.32 8.44 6.35
N GLY A 34 -1.12 8.92 6.62
CA GLY A 34 -0.91 10.16 7.36
C GLY A 34 -1.30 11.42 6.57
N ARG A 35 -1.13 11.39 5.24
CA ARG A 35 -1.48 12.49 4.34
C ARG A 35 -2.99 12.58 4.08
N GLU A 36 -3.67 11.45 4.00
CA GLU A 36 -5.10 11.34 3.66
C GLU A 36 -5.97 11.18 4.93
N ASP A 37 -5.54 11.71 6.09
CA ASP A 37 -6.30 11.68 7.34
C ASP A 37 -6.86 10.29 7.74
N GLN A 38 -6.06 9.23 7.56
CA GLN A 38 -6.43 7.83 7.81
C GLN A 38 -7.52 7.26 6.86
N HIS A 39 -7.88 7.95 5.78
CA HIS A 39 -8.80 7.43 4.76
C HIS A 39 -8.10 6.37 3.90
N LEU A 40 -8.34 5.10 4.21
CA LEU A 40 -7.66 3.97 3.57
C LEU A 40 -7.83 3.94 2.05
N SER A 41 -9.02 4.22 1.52
CA SER A 41 -9.26 4.21 0.07
C SER A 41 -8.42 5.28 -0.64
N CYS A 42 -8.42 6.51 -0.11
CA CYS A 42 -7.62 7.61 -0.64
C CYS A 42 -6.12 7.31 -0.55
N ALA A 43 -5.67 6.70 0.55
CA ALA A 43 -4.27 6.30 0.72
C ALA A 43 -3.85 5.19 -0.26
N LEU A 44 -4.73 4.24 -0.55
CA LEU A 44 -4.51 3.19 -1.55
C LEU A 44 -4.45 3.76 -2.97
N ASP A 45 -5.32 4.73 -3.29
CA ASP A 45 -5.27 5.43 -4.58
C ASP A 45 -3.96 6.19 -4.79
N ALA A 46 -3.53 6.95 -3.77
CA ALA A 46 -2.29 7.68 -3.81
C ALA A 46 -1.07 6.75 -3.87
N TYR A 47 -1.11 5.62 -3.16
CA TYR A 47 -0.06 4.58 -3.21
C TYR A 47 0.09 3.97 -4.60
N ASN A 48 -1.03 3.70 -5.27
CA ASN A 48 -1.02 3.02 -6.56
C ASN A 48 -0.84 3.98 -7.74
N GLY A 49 -1.08 5.28 -7.52
CA GLY A 49 -1.06 6.33 -8.55
C GLY A 49 -2.38 6.45 -9.31
N SER A 50 -3.46 5.90 -8.78
CA SER A 50 -4.81 5.90 -9.36
C SER A 50 -5.67 7.06 -8.85
N ILE A 51 -5.08 8.24 -8.65
CA ILE A 51 -5.79 9.42 -8.11
C ILE A 51 -7.09 9.67 -8.90
N GLY A 52 -8.24 9.44 -8.25
CA GLY A 52 -9.57 9.62 -8.85
C GLY A 52 -10.23 8.36 -9.42
N SER A 53 -9.69 7.16 -9.21
CA SER A 53 -10.28 5.89 -9.65
C SER A 53 -10.44 4.88 -8.51
N GLU A 54 -11.67 4.62 -8.10
CA GLU A 54 -11.99 3.67 -7.00
C GLU A 54 -11.74 2.20 -7.36
N HIS A 55 -11.45 1.88 -8.63
CA HIS A 55 -11.33 0.50 -9.11
C HIS A 55 -10.27 -0.30 -8.36
N TRP A 56 -9.09 0.28 -8.16
CA TRP A 56 -8.00 -0.43 -7.51
C TRP A 56 -8.17 -0.56 -5.98
N PRO A 57 -8.58 0.50 -5.23
CA PRO A 57 -8.98 0.35 -3.84
C PRO A 57 -10.05 -0.72 -3.62
N ASP A 58 -11.03 -0.80 -4.52
CA ASP A 58 -12.10 -1.79 -4.44
C ASP A 58 -11.58 -3.21 -4.65
N GLU A 59 -10.71 -3.46 -5.64
CA GLU A 59 -10.08 -4.77 -5.82
C GLU A 59 -9.30 -5.22 -4.57
N VAL A 60 -8.57 -4.30 -3.94
CA VAL A 60 -7.82 -4.59 -2.71
C VAL A 60 -8.78 -4.87 -1.55
N ARG A 61 -9.86 -4.10 -1.43
CA ARG A 61 -10.89 -4.27 -0.40
C ARG A 61 -11.60 -5.61 -0.54
N ASP A 62 -11.96 -5.98 -1.77
CA ASP A 62 -12.64 -7.24 -2.08
C ASP A 62 -11.72 -8.44 -1.85
N ALA A 63 -10.48 -8.39 -2.33
CA ALA A 63 -9.49 -9.44 -2.07
C ALA A 63 -9.25 -9.62 -0.57
N ARG A 64 -9.18 -8.52 0.18
CA ARG A 64 -9.09 -8.56 1.64
C ARG A 64 -10.31 -9.25 2.24
N GLN A 65 -11.53 -8.85 1.89
CA GLN A 65 -12.76 -9.42 2.47
C GLN A 65 -12.97 -10.90 2.11
N THR A 66 -12.65 -11.29 0.88
CA THR A 66 -13.01 -12.60 0.32
C THR A 66 -11.92 -13.66 0.46
N ARG A 67 -10.64 -13.28 0.52
CA ARG A 67 -9.50 -14.22 0.45
C ARG A 67 -8.54 -14.12 1.62
N TRP A 68 -8.20 -12.90 2.06
CA TRP A 68 -7.10 -12.71 3.02
C TRP A 68 -7.54 -12.48 4.45
N ARG A 69 -8.80 -12.09 4.68
CA ARG A 69 -9.35 -11.89 6.01
C ARG A 69 -9.59 -13.25 6.66
N THR A 70 -8.69 -13.64 7.54
CA THR A 70 -8.76 -14.91 8.28
C THR A 70 -9.62 -14.82 9.55
N GLN A 71 -9.89 -13.61 10.07
CA GLN A 71 -10.76 -13.37 11.23
C GLN A 71 -11.50 -12.01 11.14
N PRO A 72 -12.65 -11.83 11.83
CA PRO A 72 -13.22 -10.51 12.08
C PRO A 72 -12.22 -9.64 12.85
N ILE A 73 -12.15 -8.34 12.53
CA ILE A 73 -11.36 -7.43 13.35
C ILE A 73 -12.34 -6.72 14.27
N ASP A 74 -12.19 -6.95 15.57
CA ASP A 74 -12.91 -6.26 16.63
C ASP A 74 -12.22 -4.92 16.89
N TRP A 75 -12.59 -3.90 16.13
CA TRP A 75 -12.43 -2.50 16.54
C TRP A 75 -13.67 -1.72 16.16
#